data_AF-A0A6J4V5Y4-F1
#
_entry.id   AF-A0A6J4V5Y4-F1
#
_cell.length_a   1.000
_cell.length_b   1.000
_cell.length_c   1.000
_cell.angle_alpha   90.00
_cell.angle_beta   90.00
_cell.angle_gamma   90.00
#
_symmetry.space_group_name_H-M   'P 1'
#
loop_
_entity.id
_entity.type
_entity.pdbx_description
1 polymer ?
#
loop_
_entity_poly.entity_id
_entity_poly.type
_entity_poly.pdbx_seq_one_letter_code
_entity_poly.pdbx_strand_id
1 'polypeptide(L)'
;MDEQKAIGTTGNGAVSGAADTWPLSAHEAARSLGVSERTVRRAIARGELPAEKHAGVYRIAPGDLARFRARRQRPASPDAQTVPGPPRAVPLPGQMDQAASSLPGPLTPLIGREREVAAVADLLRRDDVRLLTLTGPGGGGKTRLAQAIAAEVSAIFPDGVRFVGLAPIQDPDLVIPTIARAFGDQGAGGTLLDRLVVMLRDKRSLLLLDNFEHVIAAAPFVTSLLSACSGLTILVTSRMRLRLAGEHEHPVPPLEVAVPGIPTVPGAVHPEAVRLFAARARALREEFVLTPENAPTVAAICRRLDGLPLAIELAAAHLKVLPLPALLARLERRLPLLTGGGRDLPARQQTMRDTIAWSYDLLSRDEQRTFRRLAVFAGGFAIDAAEAVMSDPGKSNRDVFGDVASLVDKSLLRHEVDPGGRPRYVMLETVREFGLEHLVASGEEAATRDRHAAWCIARSAAVGAGVWGTSDPEDVEGLEVEFANLRAALGWLEQSGQGGESLRLAAAIGQFCFLAGHYREGRGWLERALATAPESPSLARVRALECAGHLAQRLGDFEAAVPRLEEAATLARQLDFPLDEAAAVLDHGSALED
;
A
#
# COMPACT_ATOMS: atom_id res chain seq x y z
N MET A 1 39.06 -74.92 -69.43
CA MET A 1 38.60 -76.30 -69.17
C MET A 1 39.16 -76.66 -67.83
N ASP A 2 38.28 -76.93 -66.87
CA ASP A 2 38.60 -77.44 -65.54
C ASP A 2 39.89 -76.90 -64.90
N GLU A 3 39.77 -75.71 -64.31
CA GLU A 3 40.81 -75.10 -63.49
C GLU A 3 40.20 -74.51 -62.22
N GLN A 4 40.57 -75.00 -61.03
CA GLN A 4 41.78 -74.64 -60.24
C GLN A 4 41.63 -73.23 -59.62
N LYS A 5 42.00 -72.92 -58.36
CA LYS A 5 42.70 -73.62 -57.26
C LYS A 5 42.67 -72.69 -56.02
N ALA A 6 42.96 -73.27 -54.85
CA ALA A 6 43.79 -72.72 -53.77
C ALA A 6 43.24 -71.65 -52.77
N ILE A 7 43.18 -72.11 -51.51
CA ILE A 7 43.93 -71.59 -50.34
C ILE A 7 44.28 -70.09 -50.40
N GLY A 8 43.56 -69.29 -49.62
CA GLY A 8 43.90 -67.89 -49.28
C GLY A 8 43.42 -66.81 -50.27
N THR A 9 43.17 -65.62 -49.69
CA THR A 9 43.18 -64.24 -50.28
C THR A 9 41.90 -63.62 -50.92
N THR A 10 41.62 -62.36 -50.50
CA THR A 10 40.88 -61.22 -51.10
C THR A 10 39.40 -61.29 -51.53
N GLY A 11 38.60 -60.30 -51.05
CA GLY A 11 37.83 -59.43 -51.96
C GLY A 11 36.28 -59.39 -51.90
N ASN A 12 35.74 -58.61 -50.96
CA ASN A 12 34.62 -57.65 -51.02
C ASN A 12 33.38 -57.80 -51.96
N GLY A 13 32.19 -57.50 -51.40
CA GLY A 13 31.01 -56.94 -52.08
C GLY A 13 29.69 -57.75 -51.95
N ALA A 14 28.85 -57.51 -50.92
CA ALA A 14 27.59 -56.72 -50.91
C ALA A 14 26.38 -57.44 -51.59
N VAL A 15 25.15 -57.54 -51.04
CA VAL A 15 24.21 -56.49 -50.58
C VAL A 15 23.02 -57.07 -49.77
N SER A 16 22.64 -56.32 -48.71
CA SER A 16 21.35 -56.05 -48.01
C SER A 16 20.32 -57.11 -47.56
N GLY A 17 19.87 -56.94 -46.31
CA GLY A 17 18.52 -57.28 -45.82
C GLY A 17 18.30 -56.72 -44.41
N ALA A 18 17.47 -55.68 -44.28
CA ALA A 18 17.19 -54.95 -43.04
C ALA A 18 16.48 -55.83 -41.98
N ALA A 19 17.01 -55.86 -40.75
CA ALA A 19 16.36 -56.50 -39.61
C ALA A 19 15.98 -55.45 -38.55
N ASP A 20 14.72 -55.01 -38.63
CA ASP A 20 13.81 -54.55 -37.57
C ASP A 20 14.39 -53.83 -36.34
N THR A 21 14.66 -52.54 -36.48
CA THR A 21 14.55 -51.58 -35.37
C THR A 21 13.07 -51.28 -35.11
N TRP A 22 12.36 -52.23 -34.49
CA TRP A 22 11.00 -51.99 -34.00
C TRP A 22 11.05 -50.98 -32.83
N PRO A 23 10.11 -50.01 -32.74
CA PRO A 23 10.17 -49.02 -31.68
C PRO A 23 9.93 -49.65 -30.30
N LEU A 24 10.80 -49.28 -29.36
CA LEU A 24 10.87 -49.78 -27.99
C LEU A 24 9.69 -49.27 -27.18
N SER A 25 9.12 -50.09 -26.31
CA SER A 25 8.18 -49.62 -25.29
C SER A 25 8.88 -48.69 -24.29
N ALA A 26 8.11 -47.85 -23.58
CA ALA A 26 8.64 -47.02 -22.49
C ALA A 26 9.39 -47.85 -21.43
N HIS A 27 8.93 -49.07 -21.18
CA HIS A 27 9.55 -50.02 -20.26
C HIS A 27 10.93 -50.53 -20.74
N GLU A 28 11.05 -50.88 -22.02
CA GLU A 28 12.31 -51.35 -22.61
C GLU A 28 13.34 -50.21 -22.74
N ALA A 29 12.87 -49.02 -23.09
CA ALA A 29 13.69 -47.81 -23.10
C ALA A 29 14.23 -47.47 -21.71
N ALA A 30 13.42 -47.65 -20.66
CA ALA A 30 13.82 -47.42 -19.28
C ALA A 30 14.93 -48.37 -18.83
N ARG A 31 14.80 -49.66 -19.17
CA ARG A 31 15.86 -50.67 -18.93
C ARG A 31 17.15 -50.33 -19.66
N SER A 32 17.08 -49.92 -20.93
CA SER A 32 18.27 -49.54 -21.72
C SER A 32 19.01 -48.32 -21.17
N LEU A 33 18.28 -47.37 -20.57
CA LEU A 33 18.82 -46.16 -19.96
C LEU A 33 19.22 -46.32 -18.48
N GLY A 34 18.88 -47.44 -17.83
CA GLY A 34 19.09 -47.66 -16.41
C GLY A 34 18.26 -46.73 -15.50
N VAL A 35 17.04 -46.35 -15.93
CA VAL A 35 16.13 -45.44 -15.20
C VAL A 35 14.75 -46.05 -15.02
N SER A 36 13.89 -45.41 -14.22
CA SER A 36 12.50 -45.85 -14.05
C SER A 36 11.66 -45.59 -15.30
N GLU A 37 10.65 -46.42 -15.55
CA GLU A 37 9.69 -46.20 -16.64
C GLU A 37 8.94 -44.87 -16.49
N ARG A 38 8.67 -44.44 -15.26
CA ARG A 38 8.09 -43.12 -14.96
C ARG A 38 8.97 -41.98 -15.47
N THR A 39 10.29 -42.14 -15.41
CA THR A 39 11.25 -41.16 -15.95
C THR A 39 11.16 -41.07 -17.47
N VAL A 40 11.04 -42.20 -18.17
CA VAL A 40 10.89 -42.24 -19.63
C VAL A 40 9.54 -41.65 -20.06
N ARG A 41 8.44 -42.02 -19.39
CA ARG A 41 7.11 -41.45 -19.67
C ARG A 41 7.06 -39.94 -19.43
N ARG A 42 7.76 -39.44 -18.40
CA ARG A 42 7.88 -37.99 -18.13
C ARG A 42 8.69 -37.27 -19.22
N ALA A 43 9.75 -37.90 -19.74
CA ALA A 43 10.52 -37.35 -20.85
C ALA A 43 9.68 -37.28 -22.14
N ILE A 44 8.84 -38.30 -22.40
CA ILE A 44 7.88 -38.27 -23.51
C ILE A 44 6.85 -37.15 -23.31
N ALA A 45 6.24 -37.05 -22.12
CA ALA A 45 5.23 -36.03 -21.82
C ALA A 45 5.75 -34.59 -21.93
N ARG A 46 7.07 -34.39 -21.74
CA ARG A 46 7.75 -33.09 -21.92
C ARG A 46 8.26 -32.84 -23.35
N GLY A 47 8.04 -33.78 -24.27
CA GLY A 47 8.58 -33.71 -25.64
C GLY A 47 10.09 -33.91 -25.75
N GLU A 48 10.76 -34.31 -24.67
CA GLU A 48 12.23 -34.49 -24.64
C GLU A 48 12.66 -35.81 -25.31
N LEU A 49 11.77 -36.80 -25.33
CA LEU A 49 11.94 -38.08 -26.01
C LEU A 49 10.75 -38.34 -26.94
N PRO A 50 10.93 -38.21 -28.28
CA PRO A 50 9.89 -38.53 -29.24
C PRO A 50 9.39 -39.97 -29.07
N ALA A 51 8.07 -40.13 -29.03
CA ALA A 51 7.43 -41.44 -29.02
C ALA A 51 6.08 -41.36 -29.71
N GLU A 52 5.74 -42.41 -30.45
CA GLU A 52 4.43 -42.57 -31.08
C GLU A 52 3.55 -43.43 -30.18
N LYS A 53 2.28 -43.06 -30.02
CA LYS A 53 1.33 -43.85 -29.23
C LYS A 53 0.63 -44.84 -30.16
N HIS A 54 0.91 -46.13 -29.98
CA HIS A 54 0.28 -47.19 -30.76
C HIS A 54 -0.44 -48.16 -29.81
N ALA A 55 -1.76 -48.35 -30.01
CA ALA A 55 -2.62 -49.19 -29.16
C ALA A 55 -2.46 -48.91 -27.63
N GLY A 56 -2.37 -47.63 -27.24
CA GLY A 56 -2.28 -47.22 -25.84
C GLY A 56 -0.88 -47.27 -25.21
N VAL A 57 0.13 -47.75 -25.94
CA VAL A 57 1.52 -47.87 -25.46
C VAL A 57 2.45 -46.96 -26.26
N TYR A 58 3.35 -46.25 -25.57
CA TYR A 58 4.37 -45.42 -26.23
C TYR A 58 5.46 -46.28 -26.87
N ARG A 59 5.79 -45.95 -28.12
CA ARG A 59 6.76 -46.60 -28.98
C ARG A 59 7.85 -45.60 -29.35
N ILE A 60 9.08 -45.87 -28.94
CA ILE A 60 10.24 -44.98 -29.05
C ILE A 60 11.20 -45.55 -30.08
N ALA A 61 11.55 -44.78 -31.10
CA ALA A 61 12.54 -45.23 -32.08
C ALA A 61 13.93 -45.34 -31.43
N PRO A 62 14.73 -46.38 -31.74
CA PRO A 62 16.07 -46.55 -31.16
C PRO A 62 17.00 -45.34 -31.39
N GLY A 63 16.86 -44.64 -32.51
CA GLY A 63 17.61 -43.42 -32.81
C GLY A 63 17.30 -42.25 -31.87
N ASP A 64 16.03 -42.10 -31.47
CA ASP A 64 15.60 -41.05 -30.54
C ASP A 64 16.05 -41.36 -29.12
N LEU A 65 16.00 -42.64 -28.73
CA LEU A 65 16.53 -43.09 -27.45
C LEU A 65 18.04 -42.87 -27.34
N ALA A 66 18.79 -43.12 -28.41
CA ALA A 66 20.23 -42.85 -28.46
C ALA A 66 20.56 -41.36 -28.35
N ARG A 67 19.80 -40.49 -29.04
CA ARG A 67 19.93 -39.02 -28.93
C ARG A 67 19.62 -38.52 -27.53
N PHE A 68 18.57 -39.05 -26.90
CA PHE A 68 18.20 -38.71 -25.54
C PHE A 68 19.28 -39.12 -24.53
N ARG A 69 19.88 -40.31 -24.70
CA ARG A 69 21.01 -40.77 -23.87
C ARG A 69 22.22 -39.84 -23.99
N ALA A 70 22.57 -39.43 -25.21
CA ALA A 70 23.68 -38.51 -25.46
C ALA A 70 23.46 -37.12 -24.84
N ARG A 71 22.22 -36.60 -24.86
CA ARG A 71 21.86 -35.33 -24.19
C ARG A 71 22.03 -35.40 -22.68
N ARG A 72 21.68 -36.52 -22.03
CA ARG A 72 21.83 -36.66 -20.57
C ARG A 72 23.27 -36.87 -20.08
N GLN A 73 24.17 -37.33 -20.96
CA GLN A 73 25.56 -37.61 -20.62
C GLN A 73 26.52 -36.44 -20.86
N ARG A 74 26.03 -35.31 -21.41
CA ARG A 74 26.84 -34.09 -21.54
C ARG A 74 26.88 -33.35 -20.19
N PRO A 75 28.06 -33.09 -19.60
CA PRO A 75 28.17 -32.14 -18.50
C PRO A 75 27.78 -30.74 -19.01
N ALA A 76 27.03 -30.00 -18.21
CA ALA A 76 26.53 -28.68 -18.57
C ALA A 76 27.68 -27.67 -18.72
N SER A 77 27.92 -27.19 -19.93
CA SER A 77 28.64 -25.93 -20.17
C SER A 77 27.66 -24.76 -20.06
N PRO A 78 28.07 -23.63 -19.46
CA PRO A 78 27.24 -22.45 -19.30
C PRO A 78 27.29 -21.66 -20.61
N ASP A 79 26.27 -21.79 -21.44
CA ASP A 79 25.80 -20.77 -22.39
C ASP A 79 24.82 -21.42 -23.39
N ALA A 80 23.52 -21.33 -23.09
CA ALA A 80 22.45 -21.40 -24.10
C ALA A 80 21.11 -21.01 -23.46
N GLN A 81 20.75 -19.74 -23.69
CA GLN A 81 19.42 -19.15 -23.81
C GLN A 81 18.22 -20.11 -23.69
N THR A 82 17.46 -19.95 -22.60
CA THR A 82 16.12 -20.52 -22.42
C THR A 82 15.05 -19.55 -22.88
N VAL A 83 14.22 -19.99 -23.83
CA VAL A 83 12.85 -19.48 -24.04
C VAL A 83 12.05 -19.77 -22.75
N PRO A 84 11.34 -18.80 -22.14
CA PRO A 84 10.62 -19.04 -20.90
C PRO A 84 9.28 -19.74 -21.17
N GLY A 85 9.07 -20.89 -20.49
CA GLY A 85 7.72 -21.36 -20.17
C GLY A 85 7.08 -20.46 -19.10
N PRO A 86 5.77 -20.63 -18.82
CA PRO A 86 5.05 -19.74 -17.92
C PRO A 86 5.72 -19.67 -16.54
N PRO A 87 5.88 -18.47 -15.95
CA PRO A 87 6.70 -18.28 -14.76
C PRO A 87 6.06 -18.98 -13.56
N ARG A 88 6.77 -19.98 -13.03
CA ARG A 88 6.66 -20.29 -11.60
C ARG A 88 7.15 -19.07 -10.84
N ALA A 89 6.30 -18.54 -9.95
CA ALA A 89 6.65 -17.46 -9.05
C ALA A 89 8.00 -17.75 -8.37
N VAL A 90 9.01 -17.00 -8.78
CA VAL A 90 10.32 -16.96 -8.14
C VAL A 90 10.11 -16.22 -6.83
N PRO A 91 10.43 -16.81 -5.66
CA PRO A 91 10.46 -16.04 -4.42
C PRO A 91 11.47 -14.92 -4.61
N LEU A 92 11.05 -13.67 -4.41
CA LEU A 92 11.93 -12.50 -4.42
C LEU A 92 13.16 -12.79 -3.54
N PRO A 93 14.40 -12.68 -4.07
CA PRO A 93 15.60 -12.78 -3.24
C PRO A 93 15.70 -11.49 -2.43
N GLY A 94 15.47 -11.56 -1.11
CA GLY A 94 15.81 -10.44 -0.20
C GLY A 94 15.00 -10.25 1.08
N GLN A 95 14.09 -11.14 1.48
CA GLN A 95 13.28 -10.94 2.71
C GLN A 95 13.46 -12.03 3.78
N MET A 96 14.70 -12.43 4.05
CA MET A 96 15.05 -13.14 5.28
C MET A 96 16.49 -12.82 5.66
N ASP A 97 16.76 -11.57 6.03
CA ASP A 97 17.80 -11.21 7.02
C ASP A 97 17.85 -9.69 7.21
N GLN A 98 17.00 -9.22 8.12
CA GLN A 98 17.22 -8.10 9.06
C GLN A 98 15.87 -7.78 9.71
N ALA A 99 15.80 -7.90 11.04
CA ALA A 99 14.71 -7.36 11.83
C ALA A 99 14.74 -5.82 11.78
N ALA A 100 14.42 -5.25 10.61
CA ALA A 100 14.35 -3.80 10.42
C ALA A 100 13.01 -3.28 10.95
N SER A 101 13.06 -2.24 11.76
CA SER A 101 11.91 -1.41 12.12
C SER A 101 11.34 -0.75 10.85
N SER A 102 10.05 -0.91 10.56
CA SER A 102 9.39 -0.24 9.42
C SER A 102 8.86 1.16 9.79
N LEU A 103 9.62 1.90 10.60
CA LEU A 103 9.25 3.24 11.02
C LEU A 103 9.59 4.24 9.90
N PRO A 104 8.64 5.10 9.47
CA PRO A 104 8.95 6.19 8.55
C PRO A 104 10.05 7.08 9.14
N GLY A 105 11.14 7.31 8.40
CA GLY A 105 12.24 8.16 8.85
C GLY A 105 11.80 9.63 8.91
N PRO A 106 11.82 10.29 10.09
CA PRO A 106 11.40 11.68 10.16
C PRO A 106 12.43 12.60 9.50
N LEU A 107 12.01 13.38 8.50
CA LEU A 107 12.87 14.35 7.77
C LEU A 107 13.34 15.53 8.64
N THR A 108 12.76 15.71 9.83
CA THR A 108 13.07 16.78 10.78
C THR A 108 13.10 16.20 12.18
N PRO A 109 13.97 16.68 13.08
CA PRO A 109 13.99 16.20 14.46
C PRO A 109 12.68 16.51 15.18
N LEU A 110 12.33 15.70 16.18
CA LEU A 110 11.29 16.05 17.14
C LEU A 110 11.81 17.19 18.02
N ILE A 111 11.06 18.27 18.16
CA ILE A 111 11.44 19.43 18.96
C ILE A 111 10.61 19.43 20.24
N GLY A 112 11.30 19.38 21.38
CA GLY A 112 10.65 19.18 22.67
C GLY A 112 10.19 17.73 22.85
N ARG A 113 9.37 17.48 23.88
CA ARG A 113 8.79 16.18 24.21
C ARG A 113 9.75 15.14 24.75
N GLU A 114 10.93 15.55 25.18
CA GLU A 114 11.92 14.63 25.75
C GLU A 114 11.35 13.95 27.01
N ARG A 115 10.52 14.66 27.78
CA ARG A 115 9.83 14.13 28.97
C ARG A 115 8.74 13.12 28.59
N GLU A 116 7.92 13.42 27.59
CA GLU A 116 6.84 12.52 27.14
C GLU A 116 7.40 11.25 26.50
N VAL A 117 8.46 11.37 25.69
CA VAL A 117 9.17 10.21 25.14
C VAL A 117 9.67 9.32 26.27
N ALA A 118 10.37 9.90 27.26
CA ALA A 118 10.88 9.13 28.40
C ALA A 118 9.74 8.48 29.22
N ALA A 119 8.69 9.24 29.54
CA ALA A 119 7.57 8.75 30.34
C ALA A 119 6.83 7.60 29.66
N VAL A 120 6.57 7.69 28.35
CA VAL A 120 5.91 6.61 27.61
C VAL A 120 6.86 5.43 27.38
N ALA A 121 8.14 5.68 27.12
CA ALA A 121 9.14 4.62 27.03
C ALA A 121 9.24 3.81 28.33
N ASP A 122 9.23 4.49 29.49
CA ASP A 122 9.22 3.85 30.80
C ASP A 122 7.96 3.02 31.04
N LEU A 123 6.79 3.50 30.57
CA LEU A 123 5.56 2.70 30.60
C LEU A 123 5.69 1.44 29.73
N LEU A 124 6.17 1.57 28.49
CA LEU A 124 6.33 0.46 27.54
C LEU A 124 7.42 -0.56 27.96
N ARG A 125 8.34 -0.18 28.85
CA ARG A 125 9.33 -1.08 29.45
C ARG A 125 8.74 -2.01 30.51
N ARG A 126 7.52 -1.74 31.00
CA ARG A 126 6.86 -2.56 32.01
C ARG A 126 6.09 -3.70 31.36
N ASP A 127 6.25 -4.91 31.89
CA ASP A 127 5.58 -6.11 31.35
C ASP A 127 4.06 -6.10 31.52
N ASP A 128 3.52 -5.29 32.44
CA ASP A 128 2.08 -5.13 32.65
C ASP A 128 1.40 -4.17 31.67
N VAL A 129 2.18 -3.37 30.92
CA VAL A 129 1.67 -2.38 29.96
C VAL A 129 1.78 -2.93 28.53
N ARG A 130 0.68 -3.51 28.04
CA ARG A 130 0.61 -4.12 26.70
C ARG A 130 -0.28 -3.37 25.70
N LEU A 131 -1.09 -2.45 26.19
CA LEU A 131 -1.89 -1.53 25.37
C LEU A 131 -1.72 -0.11 25.90
N LEU A 132 -1.16 0.77 25.08
CA LEU A 132 -1.01 2.18 25.41
C LEU A 132 -1.62 3.05 24.31
N THR A 133 -2.51 3.96 24.70
CA THR A 133 -3.15 4.90 23.77
C THR A 133 -2.68 6.32 24.05
N LEU A 134 -2.02 6.95 23.07
CA LEU A 134 -1.74 8.38 23.04
C LEU A 134 -3.01 9.12 22.63
N THR A 135 -3.62 9.84 23.58
CA THR A 135 -4.84 10.62 23.33
C THR A 135 -4.55 12.11 23.18
N GLY A 136 -5.30 12.81 22.33
CA GLY A 136 -5.12 14.26 22.17
C GLY A 136 -5.74 14.82 20.89
N PRO A 137 -5.88 16.15 20.77
CA PRO A 137 -6.50 16.78 19.61
C PRO A 137 -5.74 16.50 18.31
N GLY A 138 -6.43 16.69 17.17
CA GLY A 138 -5.79 16.74 15.85
C GLY A 138 -4.71 17.82 15.82
N GLY A 139 -3.60 17.58 15.12
CA GLY A 139 -2.47 18.52 15.06
C GLY A 139 -1.60 18.59 16.33
N GLY A 140 -1.89 17.80 17.36
CA GLY A 140 -1.12 17.74 18.62
C GLY A 140 0.25 17.05 18.53
N GLY A 141 0.59 16.45 17.39
CA GLY A 141 1.88 15.78 17.17
C GLY A 141 1.95 14.31 17.60
N LYS A 142 0.82 13.66 17.89
CA LYS A 142 0.75 12.28 18.38
C LYS A 142 1.52 11.28 17.51
N THR A 143 1.35 11.32 16.19
CA THR A 143 2.05 10.44 15.23
C THR A 143 3.56 10.57 15.34
N ARG A 144 4.09 11.81 15.35
CA ARG A 144 5.53 12.06 15.47
C ARG A 144 6.08 11.64 16.84
N LEU A 145 5.31 11.87 17.90
CA LEU A 145 5.67 11.42 19.24
C LEU A 145 5.71 9.88 19.31
N ALA A 146 4.71 9.20 18.75
CA ALA A 146 4.64 7.74 18.72
C ALA A 146 5.80 7.10 17.95
N GLN A 147 6.17 7.69 16.80
CA GLN A 147 7.34 7.25 16.03
C GLN A 147 8.65 7.44 16.80
N ALA A 148 8.81 8.56 17.51
CA ALA A 148 9.99 8.80 18.35
C ALA A 148 10.06 7.83 19.54
N ILE A 149 8.94 7.59 20.22
CA ILE A 149 8.83 6.57 21.27
C ILE A 149 9.19 5.19 20.72
N ALA A 150 8.62 4.81 19.58
CA ALA A 150 8.87 3.54 18.92
C ALA A 150 10.35 3.33 18.55
N ALA A 151 11.03 4.39 18.10
CA ALA A 151 12.46 4.36 17.85
C ALA A 151 13.27 4.18 19.15
N GLU A 152 12.93 4.93 20.20
CA GLU A 152 13.58 4.88 21.52
C GLU A 152 13.48 3.49 22.18
N VAL A 153 12.32 2.83 22.06
CA VAL A 153 12.08 1.51 22.67
C VAL A 153 12.38 0.35 21.72
N SER A 154 12.86 0.59 20.50
CA SER A 154 13.09 -0.46 19.50
C SER A 154 13.93 -1.63 20.01
N ALA A 155 14.96 -1.35 20.83
CA ALA A 155 15.86 -2.37 21.38
C ALA A 155 15.20 -3.36 22.34
N ILE A 156 14.08 -3.02 22.99
CA ILE A 156 13.36 -3.96 23.88
C ILE A 156 12.38 -4.88 23.13
N PHE A 157 12.16 -4.63 21.84
CA PHE A 157 11.32 -5.44 20.95
C PHE A 157 12.19 -6.13 19.90
N PRO A 158 12.87 -7.25 20.24
CA PRO A 158 13.84 -7.92 19.36
C PRO A 158 13.22 -8.44 18.05
N ASP A 159 11.91 -8.71 18.06
CA ASP A 159 11.17 -9.13 16.87
C ASP A 159 10.64 -7.95 16.04
N GLY A 160 11.09 -6.74 16.38
CA GLY A 160 10.91 -5.53 15.58
C GLY A 160 9.69 -4.70 15.95
N VAL A 161 9.67 -3.52 15.34
CA VAL A 161 8.60 -2.53 15.44
C VAL A 161 7.90 -2.40 14.09
N ARG A 162 6.56 -2.34 14.09
CA ARG A 162 5.75 -2.16 12.88
C ARG A 162 4.82 -0.95 13.00
N PHE A 163 4.90 -0.05 12.02
CA PHE A 163 3.96 1.07 11.88
C PHE A 163 2.81 0.70 10.94
N VAL A 164 1.59 1.01 11.35
CA VAL A 164 0.37 0.84 10.54
C VAL A 164 -0.44 2.13 10.59
N GLY A 165 -0.45 2.87 9.47
CA GLY A 165 -1.29 4.05 9.31
C GLY A 165 -2.72 3.69 8.93
N LEU A 166 -3.70 4.07 9.75
CA LEU A 166 -5.12 3.77 9.53
C LEU A 166 -5.93 4.96 9.01
N ALA A 167 -5.30 6.12 8.83
CA ALA A 167 -5.94 7.31 8.27
C ALA A 167 -6.74 7.07 6.97
N PRO A 168 -6.26 6.28 5.98
CA PRO A 168 -7.02 6.03 4.76
C PRO A 168 -8.05 4.88 4.89
N ILE A 169 -8.23 4.29 6.07
CA ILE A 169 -9.15 3.16 6.31
C ILE A 169 -10.46 3.69 6.88
N GLN A 170 -11.56 3.42 6.18
CA GLN A 170 -12.91 3.77 6.63
C GLN A 170 -13.69 2.57 7.16
N ASP A 171 -13.42 1.38 6.62
CA ASP A 171 -14.06 0.13 7.03
C ASP A 171 -13.25 -0.55 8.15
N PRO A 172 -13.81 -0.71 9.36
CA PRO A 172 -13.15 -1.39 10.48
C PRO A 172 -12.66 -2.81 10.16
N ASP A 173 -13.32 -3.52 9.24
CA ASP A 173 -12.95 -4.89 8.89
C ASP A 173 -11.62 -4.96 8.11
N LEU A 174 -11.15 -3.84 7.57
CA LEU A 174 -9.87 -3.73 6.87
C LEU A 174 -8.67 -3.51 7.79
N VAL A 175 -8.88 -3.29 9.09
CA VAL A 175 -7.78 -3.08 10.05
C VAL A 175 -6.89 -4.33 10.16
N ILE A 176 -7.48 -5.52 10.32
CA ILE A 176 -6.72 -6.78 10.42
C ILE A 176 -5.96 -7.10 9.12
N PRO A 177 -6.57 -7.03 7.91
CA PRO A 177 -5.85 -7.06 6.64
C PRO A 177 -4.65 -6.12 6.56
N THR A 178 -4.83 -4.87 6.98
CA THR A 178 -3.77 -3.87 6.94
C THR A 178 -2.60 -4.23 7.87
N ILE A 179 -2.91 -4.73 9.08
CA ILE A 179 -1.90 -5.20 10.04
C ILE A 179 -1.16 -6.43 9.48
N ALA A 180 -1.88 -7.42 8.96
CA ALA A 180 -1.29 -8.65 8.41
C ALA A 180 -0.29 -8.37 7.29
N ARG A 181 -0.65 -7.46 6.37
CA ARG A 181 0.26 -7.01 5.30
C ARG A 181 1.50 -6.32 5.86
N ALA A 182 1.37 -5.51 6.91
CA ALA A 182 2.53 -4.87 7.55
C ALA A 182 3.51 -5.88 8.19
N PHE A 183 3.04 -7.10 8.49
CA PHE A 183 3.87 -8.22 8.92
C PHE A 183 4.29 -9.17 7.79
N GLY A 184 3.89 -8.91 6.54
CA GLY A 184 4.21 -9.72 5.37
C GLY A 184 3.41 -11.02 5.26
N ASP A 185 2.21 -11.10 5.85
CA ASP A 185 1.34 -12.27 5.64
C ASP A 185 0.93 -12.36 4.16
N GLN A 186 1.25 -13.50 3.55
CA GLN A 186 0.85 -13.88 2.19
C GLN A 186 0.11 -15.22 2.19
N GLY A 187 -0.25 -15.74 3.37
CA GLY A 187 -0.72 -17.10 3.58
C GLY A 187 -2.17 -17.36 3.17
N ALA A 188 -2.45 -18.62 2.80
CA ALA A 188 -3.79 -19.16 2.59
C ALA A 188 -4.17 -20.10 3.74
N GLY A 189 -5.47 -20.22 4.04
CA GLY A 189 -6.01 -21.08 5.11
C GLY A 189 -6.17 -20.39 6.48
N GLY A 190 -7.18 -20.82 7.25
CA GLY A 190 -7.54 -20.24 8.54
C GLY A 190 -8.10 -18.81 8.46
N THR A 191 -8.56 -18.25 9.59
CA THR A 191 -8.89 -16.82 9.63
C THR A 191 -7.61 -15.98 9.60
N LEU A 192 -7.68 -14.77 9.05
CA LEU A 192 -6.52 -13.86 9.00
C LEU A 192 -6.00 -13.53 10.41
N LEU A 193 -6.92 -13.44 11.38
CA LEU A 193 -6.60 -13.25 12.79
C LEU A 193 -5.79 -14.43 13.33
N ASP A 194 -6.16 -15.68 13.01
CA ASP A 194 -5.41 -16.86 13.45
C ASP A 194 -3.99 -16.87 12.89
N ARG A 195 -3.82 -16.49 11.62
CA ARG A 195 -2.48 -16.40 11.01
C ARG A 195 -1.62 -15.33 11.66
N LEU A 196 -2.18 -14.15 11.90
CA LEU A 196 -1.51 -13.09 12.65
C LEU A 196 -1.12 -13.56 14.05
N VAL A 197 -2.01 -14.29 14.73
CA VAL A 197 -1.72 -14.88 16.05
C VAL A 197 -0.56 -15.86 15.96
N VAL A 198 -0.55 -16.78 14.99
CA VAL A 198 0.58 -17.71 14.79
C VAL A 198 1.88 -16.96 14.52
N MET A 199 1.85 -15.88 13.74
CA MET A 199 3.03 -15.08 13.42
C MET A 199 3.60 -14.30 14.62
N LEU A 200 2.76 -13.96 15.60
CA LEU A 200 3.10 -13.07 16.73
C LEU A 200 3.16 -13.77 18.09
N ARG A 201 2.62 -14.99 18.21
CA ARG A 201 2.45 -15.68 19.50
C ARG A 201 3.74 -15.76 20.31
N ASP A 202 4.84 -16.16 19.66
CA ASP A 202 6.14 -16.38 20.30
C ASP A 202 7.11 -15.20 20.09
N LYS A 203 6.60 -14.04 19.65
CA LYS A 203 7.40 -12.86 19.34
C LYS A 203 7.17 -11.72 20.33
N ARG A 204 8.23 -10.98 20.60
CA ARG A 204 8.21 -9.73 21.36
C ARG A 204 8.32 -8.54 20.39
N SER A 205 7.18 -8.10 19.90
CA SER A 205 7.05 -7.03 18.89
C SER A 205 6.23 -5.85 19.40
N LEU A 206 6.52 -4.66 18.85
CA LEU A 206 5.71 -3.46 19.05
C LEU A 206 4.92 -3.15 17.77
N LEU A 207 3.60 -3.02 17.91
CA LEU A 207 2.71 -2.58 16.84
C LEU A 207 2.23 -1.15 17.13
N LEU A 208 2.56 -0.22 16.24
CA LEU A 208 2.10 1.17 16.28
C LEU A 208 0.92 1.35 15.32
N LEU A 209 -0.27 1.59 15.87
CA LEU A 209 -1.50 1.89 15.13
C LEU A 209 -1.78 3.39 15.15
N ASP A 210 -1.72 4.05 14.00
CA ASP A 210 -1.88 5.51 13.89
C ASP A 210 -3.27 5.89 13.35
N ASN A 211 -3.89 6.93 13.91
CA ASN A 211 -5.23 7.46 13.57
C ASN A 211 -6.41 6.50 13.80
N PHE A 212 -6.46 5.84 14.97
CA PHE A 212 -7.48 4.84 15.26
C PHE A 212 -8.90 5.40 15.46
N GLU A 213 -9.07 6.72 15.66
CA GLU A 213 -10.38 7.33 15.97
C GLU A 213 -11.48 7.05 14.93
N HIS A 214 -11.12 6.87 13.65
CA HIS A 214 -12.09 6.65 12.57
C HIS A 214 -12.55 5.19 12.47
N VAL A 215 -11.78 4.26 13.03
CA VAL A 215 -12.02 2.81 12.97
C VAL A 215 -12.23 2.23 14.37
N ILE A 216 -12.80 3.01 15.29
CA ILE A 216 -12.94 2.61 16.70
C ILE A 216 -13.72 1.30 16.89
N ALA A 217 -14.61 0.97 15.94
CA ALA A 217 -15.33 -0.29 15.91
C ALA A 217 -14.41 -1.52 15.74
N ALA A 218 -13.16 -1.35 15.29
CA ALA A 218 -12.13 -2.40 15.22
C ALA A 218 -11.43 -2.66 16.56
N ALA A 219 -11.72 -1.90 17.62
CA ALA A 219 -11.11 -2.06 18.94
C ALA A 219 -11.20 -3.49 19.52
N PRO A 220 -12.28 -4.28 19.32
CA PRO A 220 -12.33 -5.67 19.78
C PRO A 220 -11.20 -6.53 19.23
N PHE A 221 -10.75 -6.30 18.00
CA PHE A 221 -9.64 -7.06 17.41
C PHE A 221 -8.30 -6.82 18.10
N VAL A 222 -8.07 -5.60 18.60
CA VAL A 222 -6.88 -5.26 19.42
C VAL A 222 -6.85 -6.13 20.68
N THR A 223 -8.01 -6.31 21.32
CA THR A 223 -8.13 -7.17 22.52
C THR A 223 -7.86 -8.63 22.19
N SER A 224 -8.39 -9.13 21.08
CA SER A 224 -8.16 -10.51 20.61
C SER A 224 -6.68 -10.78 20.34
N LEU A 225 -5.99 -9.87 19.65
CA LEU A 225 -4.55 -9.99 19.38
C LEU A 225 -3.71 -10.01 20.66
N LEU A 226 -3.97 -9.08 21.59
CA LEU A 226 -3.26 -9.01 22.87
C LEU A 226 -3.51 -10.23 23.75
N SER A 227 -4.72 -10.78 23.73
CA SER A 227 -5.05 -11.99 24.49
C SER A 227 -4.33 -13.23 23.96
N ALA A 228 -4.13 -13.30 22.64
CA ALA A 228 -3.55 -14.46 21.97
C ALA A 228 -2.02 -14.42 21.82
N CYS A 229 -1.40 -13.23 21.89
CA CYS A 229 0.03 -13.03 21.67
C CYS A 229 0.67 -12.35 22.88
N SER A 230 1.15 -13.10 23.87
CA SER A 230 1.63 -12.54 25.15
C SER A 230 2.82 -11.59 25.03
N GLY A 231 3.65 -11.73 24.00
CA GLY A 231 4.79 -10.85 23.73
C GLY A 231 4.45 -9.59 22.93
N LEU A 232 3.21 -9.43 22.47
CA LEU A 232 2.77 -8.27 21.68
C LEU A 232 2.44 -7.08 22.60
N THR A 233 3.01 -5.93 22.27
CA THR A 233 2.64 -4.61 22.81
C THR A 233 2.09 -3.73 21.69
N ILE A 234 1.00 -3.01 21.95
CA ILE A 234 0.34 -2.13 20.98
C ILE A 234 0.36 -0.69 21.49
N LEU A 235 0.94 0.20 20.69
CA LEU A 235 0.91 1.65 20.86
C LEU A 235 -0.11 2.23 19.87
N VAL A 236 -1.11 2.96 20.35
CA VAL A 236 -2.17 3.53 19.51
C VAL A 236 -2.11 5.06 19.57
N THR A 237 -2.28 5.74 18.44
CA THR A 237 -2.61 7.16 18.42
C THR A 237 -4.09 7.35 18.12
N SER A 238 -4.77 8.17 18.92
CA SER A 238 -6.19 8.47 18.71
C SER A 238 -6.60 9.81 19.28
N ARG A 239 -7.73 10.37 18.82
CA ARG A 239 -8.37 11.52 19.45
C ARG A 239 -9.01 11.18 20.80
N MET A 240 -9.36 9.91 21.01
CA MET A 240 -10.07 9.44 22.20
C MET A 240 -9.60 8.05 22.60
N ARG A 241 -9.90 7.65 23.83
CA ARG A 241 -9.65 6.30 24.31
C ARG A 241 -10.43 5.26 23.51
N LEU A 242 -9.85 4.07 23.39
CA LEU A 242 -10.50 2.90 22.80
C LEU A 242 -11.48 2.26 23.79
N ARG A 243 -11.33 2.54 25.10
CA ARG A 243 -12.16 1.99 26.19
C ARG A 243 -12.06 0.47 26.31
N LEU A 244 -10.85 -0.05 26.12
CA LEU A 244 -10.54 -1.48 26.24
C LEU A 244 -10.00 -1.80 27.65
N ALA A 245 -10.21 -3.04 28.09
CA ALA A 245 -9.59 -3.53 29.32
C ALA A 245 -8.06 -3.58 29.17
N GLY A 246 -7.34 -3.13 30.21
CA GLY A 246 -5.88 -3.03 30.16
C GLY A 246 -5.33 -1.86 29.32
N GLU A 247 -6.20 -0.96 28.85
CA GLU A 247 -5.77 0.26 28.15
C GLU A 247 -5.12 1.26 29.12
N HIS A 248 -3.83 1.54 28.89
CA HIS A 248 -3.13 2.66 29.50
C HIS A 248 -3.30 3.90 28.63
N GLU A 249 -4.01 4.90 29.13
CA GLU A 249 -4.13 6.19 28.45
C GLU A 249 -2.94 7.09 28.83
N HIS A 250 -2.31 7.68 27.83
CA HIS A 250 -1.35 8.77 28.00
C HIS A 250 -1.81 10.00 27.21
N PRO A 251 -2.43 11.00 27.87
CA PRO A 251 -2.83 12.23 27.22
C PRO A 251 -1.60 13.01 26.78
N VAL A 252 -1.52 13.35 25.50
CA VAL A 252 -0.45 14.17 24.93
C VAL A 252 -0.80 15.65 25.16
N PRO A 253 -0.09 16.36 26.06
CA PRO A 253 -0.37 17.78 26.29
C PRO A 253 0.04 18.60 25.06
N PRO A 254 -0.35 19.87 24.91
CA PRO A 254 0.30 20.79 23.98
C PRO A 254 1.78 21.02 24.35
N LEU A 255 2.55 21.65 23.47
CA LEU A 255 3.94 22.04 23.77
C LEU A 255 3.97 23.10 24.87
N GLU A 256 5.01 23.06 25.69
CA GLU A 256 5.20 24.05 26.75
C GLU A 256 5.29 25.48 26.18
N VAL A 257 4.47 26.38 26.73
CA VAL A 257 4.43 27.81 26.39
C VAL A 257 4.87 28.65 27.59
N ALA A 258 5.50 29.80 27.35
CA ALA A 258 5.95 30.68 28.43
C ALA A 258 4.77 31.19 29.29
N VAL A 259 4.87 31.03 30.61
CA VAL A 259 3.86 31.52 31.57
C VAL A 259 3.96 33.05 31.71
N PRO A 260 2.85 33.80 31.55
CA PRO A 260 2.85 35.25 31.73
C PRO A 260 3.34 35.68 33.13
N GLY A 261 4.22 36.66 33.19
CA GLY A 261 4.70 37.24 34.46
C GLY A 261 5.87 36.50 35.12
N ILE A 262 6.29 35.34 34.59
CA ILE A 262 7.50 34.65 35.05
C ILE A 262 8.66 35.04 34.12
N PRO A 263 9.66 35.81 34.60
CA PRO A 263 10.79 36.19 33.77
C PRO A 263 11.63 34.96 33.40
N THR A 264 11.89 34.80 32.10
CA THR A 264 12.82 33.79 31.60
C THR A 264 14.22 34.10 32.13
N VAL A 265 14.82 33.17 32.85
CA VAL A 265 16.18 33.33 33.37
C VAL A 265 17.16 33.40 32.18
N PRO A 266 18.12 34.36 32.15
CA PRO A 266 19.15 34.38 31.13
C PRO A 266 19.90 33.04 31.07
N GLY A 267 19.96 32.41 29.89
CA GLY A 267 20.57 31.09 29.70
C GLY A 267 19.64 29.89 29.90
N ALA A 268 18.37 30.09 30.28
CA ALA A 268 17.38 29.02 30.31
C ALA A 268 16.98 28.57 28.89
N VAL A 269 16.74 27.26 28.74
CA VAL A 269 16.20 26.69 27.50
C VAL A 269 14.82 27.29 27.24
N HIS A 270 14.61 27.83 26.04
CA HIS A 270 13.30 28.38 25.65
C HIS A 270 12.21 27.31 25.71
N PRO A 271 10.95 27.69 26.03
CA PRO A 271 9.82 26.77 25.99
C PRO A 271 9.70 26.05 24.65
N GLU A 272 9.21 24.80 24.67
CA GLU A 272 9.17 23.93 23.50
C GLU A 272 8.43 24.55 22.31
N ALA A 273 7.32 25.24 22.56
CA ALA A 273 6.55 25.91 21.52
C ALA A 273 7.37 27.04 20.84
N VAL A 274 8.17 27.78 21.61
CA VAL A 274 9.06 28.84 21.09
C VAL A 274 10.21 28.24 20.30
N ARG A 275 10.79 27.12 20.77
CA ARG A 275 11.81 26.36 20.02
C ARG A 275 11.27 25.88 18.67
N LEU A 276 10.06 25.31 18.65
CA LEU A 276 9.41 24.87 17.42
C LEU A 276 9.16 26.05 16.47
N PHE A 277 8.60 27.15 16.97
CA PHE A 277 8.37 28.35 16.17
C PHE A 277 9.67 28.87 15.55
N ALA A 278 10.74 29.00 16.35
CA ALA A 278 12.02 29.48 15.88
C ALA A 278 12.65 28.55 14.83
N ALA A 279 12.55 27.23 15.01
CA ALA A 279 13.03 26.26 14.03
C ALA A 279 12.27 26.37 12.70
N ARG A 280 10.94 26.55 12.75
CA ARG A 280 10.10 26.73 11.55
C ARG A 280 10.36 28.07 10.86
N ALA A 281 10.50 29.14 11.64
CA ALA A 281 10.87 30.45 11.13
C ALA A 281 12.22 30.42 10.42
N ARG A 282 13.24 29.75 11.01
CA ARG A 282 14.56 29.61 10.42
C ARG A 282 14.58 28.78 9.14
N ALA A 283 13.78 27.71 9.09
CA ALA A 283 13.65 26.89 7.88
C ALA A 283 13.07 27.68 6.68
N LEU A 284 12.36 28.79 6.93
CA LEU A 284 11.75 29.64 5.90
C LEU A 284 12.53 30.94 5.65
N ARG A 285 13.25 31.42 6.67
CA ARG A 285 14.09 32.61 6.65
C ARG A 285 15.36 32.30 7.43
N GLU A 286 16.43 31.94 6.72
CA GLU A 286 17.69 31.52 7.34
C GLU A 286 18.24 32.55 8.34
N GLU A 287 18.04 33.84 8.06
CA GLU A 287 18.44 34.97 8.90
C GLU A 287 17.61 35.11 10.21
N PHE A 288 16.54 34.33 10.39
CA PHE A 288 15.74 34.40 11.59
C PHE A 288 16.53 33.90 12.80
N VAL A 289 16.80 34.84 13.71
CA VAL A 289 17.42 34.59 15.02
C VAL A 289 16.42 34.98 16.10
N LEU A 290 16.20 34.06 17.05
CA LEU A 290 15.46 34.36 18.26
C LEU A 290 16.36 35.22 19.16
N THR A 291 15.94 36.43 19.47
CA THR A 291 16.68 37.40 20.28
C THR A 291 15.88 37.74 21.55
N PRO A 292 16.53 38.29 22.60
CA PRO A 292 15.81 38.76 23.79
C PRO A 292 14.67 39.74 23.48
N GLU A 293 14.79 40.53 22.42
CA GLU A 293 13.80 41.53 22.01
C GLU A 293 12.57 40.92 21.32
N ASN A 294 12.76 39.88 20.50
CA ASN A 294 11.67 39.27 19.75
C ASN A 294 11.03 38.05 20.44
N ALA A 295 11.74 37.43 21.39
CA ALA A 295 11.25 36.27 22.13
C ALA A 295 9.91 36.48 22.86
N PRO A 296 9.62 37.65 23.48
CA PRO A 296 8.31 37.90 24.09
C PRO A 296 7.15 37.85 23.09
N THR A 297 7.36 38.39 21.89
CA THR A 297 6.36 38.37 20.80
C THR A 297 6.13 36.95 20.29
N VAL A 298 7.19 36.18 20.09
CA VAL A 298 7.09 34.76 19.72
C VAL A 298 6.36 33.95 20.79
N ALA A 299 6.66 34.18 22.07
CA ALA A 299 5.97 33.53 23.17
C ALA A 299 4.47 33.89 23.23
N ALA A 300 4.11 35.14 22.93
CA ALA A 300 2.70 35.57 22.84
C ALA A 300 1.97 34.87 21.69
N ILE A 301 2.60 34.75 20.52
CA ILE A 301 2.06 33.98 19.39
C ILE A 301 1.85 32.52 19.80
N CYS A 302 2.86 31.87 20.39
CA CYS A 302 2.78 30.46 20.78
C CYS A 302 1.67 30.19 21.81
N ARG A 303 1.48 31.10 22.78
CA ARG A 303 0.35 31.03 23.73
C ARG A 303 -0.98 31.14 23.03
N ARG A 304 -1.09 32.05 22.06
CA ARG A 304 -2.35 32.29 21.35
C ARG A 304 -2.75 31.11 20.45
N LEU A 305 -1.76 30.30 20.05
CA LEU A 305 -1.92 29.05 19.32
C LEU A 305 -2.04 27.83 20.26
N ASP A 306 -2.28 28.05 21.56
CA ASP A 306 -2.42 27.04 22.61
C ASP A 306 -1.27 26.02 22.70
N GLY A 307 -0.06 26.37 22.22
CA GLY A 307 1.07 25.44 22.16
C GLY A 307 0.87 24.27 21.18
N LEU A 308 -0.10 24.36 20.26
CA LEU A 308 -0.40 23.28 19.31
C LEU A 308 0.65 23.23 18.19
N PRO A 309 1.39 22.11 18.01
CA PRO A 309 2.48 22.04 17.04
C PRO A 309 2.07 22.45 15.62
N LEU A 310 0.97 21.90 15.10
CA LEU A 310 0.53 22.21 13.75
C LEU A 310 0.09 23.67 13.59
N ALA A 311 -0.61 24.25 14.59
CA ALA A 311 -0.97 25.67 14.55
C ALA A 311 0.27 26.57 14.53
N ILE A 312 1.30 26.21 15.31
CA ILE A 312 2.60 26.91 15.33
C ILE A 312 3.29 26.83 13.97
N GLU A 313 3.31 25.64 13.34
CA GLU A 313 3.88 25.45 11.99
C GLU A 313 3.16 26.33 10.97
N LEU A 314 1.83 26.30 10.95
CA LEU A 314 1.01 27.12 10.05
C LEU A 314 1.23 28.62 10.26
N ALA A 315 1.31 29.07 11.52
CA ALA A 315 1.55 30.48 11.81
C ALA A 315 2.95 30.96 11.43
N ALA A 316 3.97 30.14 11.69
CA ALA A 316 5.35 30.46 11.32
C ALA A 316 5.53 30.58 9.80
N ALA A 317 4.76 29.82 9.00
CA ALA A 317 4.76 29.89 7.54
C ALA A 317 4.51 31.31 6.99
N HIS A 318 3.67 32.09 7.69
CA HIS A 318 3.31 33.44 7.27
C HIS A 318 4.38 34.50 7.53
N LEU A 319 5.49 34.15 8.20
CA LEU A 319 6.60 35.09 8.39
C LEU A 319 7.20 35.56 7.08
N LYS A 320 7.08 34.79 5.99
CA LYS A 320 7.49 35.22 4.63
C LYS A 320 6.84 36.54 4.20
N VAL A 321 5.61 36.80 4.63
CA VAL A 321 4.80 37.96 4.19
C VAL A 321 4.39 38.89 5.32
N LEU A 322 4.50 38.47 6.58
CA LEU A 322 4.11 39.26 7.75
C LEU A 322 5.24 39.31 8.80
N PRO A 323 5.64 40.50 9.27
CA PRO A 323 6.55 40.60 10.40
C PRO A 323 5.87 40.14 11.71
N LEU A 324 6.67 39.70 12.69
CA LEU A 324 6.19 39.16 13.97
C LEU A 324 5.09 39.98 14.67
N PRO A 325 5.20 41.33 14.82
CA PRO A 325 4.15 42.11 15.46
C PRO A 325 2.83 42.10 14.68
N ALA A 326 2.90 42.10 13.35
CA ALA A 326 1.71 42.04 12.49
C ALA A 326 1.04 40.67 12.52
N LEU A 327 1.84 39.61 12.65
CA LEU A 327 1.35 38.25 12.87
C LEU A 327 0.57 38.13 14.19
N LEU A 328 1.17 38.60 15.30
CA LEU A 328 0.52 38.60 16.61
C LEU A 328 -0.80 39.40 16.59
N ALA A 329 -0.78 40.64 16.09
CA ALA A 329 -1.96 41.49 16.02
C ALA A 329 -3.10 40.88 15.18
N ARG A 330 -2.78 40.07 14.17
CA ARG A 330 -3.78 39.33 13.39
C ARG A 330 -4.38 38.15 14.15
N LEU A 331 -3.56 37.37 14.86
CA LEU A 331 -4.03 36.27 15.70
C LEU A 331 -4.93 36.79 16.86
N GLU A 332 -4.65 37.98 17.38
CA GLU A 332 -5.51 38.64 18.37
C GLU A 332 -6.89 39.01 17.81
N ARG A 333 -6.96 39.41 16.53
CA ARG A 333 -8.19 39.88 15.87
C ARG A 333 -9.06 38.80 15.24
N ARG A 334 -8.50 37.65 14.82
CA ARG A 334 -9.24 36.62 14.04
C ARG A 334 -9.53 35.31 14.77
N LEU A 335 -8.84 35.01 15.88
CA LEU A 335 -9.21 33.91 16.77
C LEU A 335 -10.43 34.19 17.69
N PRO A 336 -11.00 35.41 17.79
CA PRO A 336 -12.32 35.59 18.37
C PRO A 336 -13.35 35.70 17.24
N LEU A 337 -14.11 34.61 17.05
CA LEU A 337 -15.36 34.57 16.31
C LEU A 337 -15.24 34.84 14.81
N LEU A 338 -15.47 33.82 13.96
CA LEU A 338 -16.38 33.90 12.81
C LEU A 338 -16.62 32.51 12.17
N THR A 339 -17.92 32.19 12.10
CA THR A 339 -18.62 31.34 11.12
C THR A 339 -18.24 29.88 10.92
N GLY A 340 -19.07 29.00 11.50
CA GLY A 340 -19.64 27.89 10.72
C GLY A 340 -19.32 26.46 11.12
N GLY A 341 -18.52 26.20 12.16
CA GLY A 341 -18.23 24.82 12.58
C GLY A 341 -17.88 24.70 14.06
N GLY A 342 -18.84 24.22 14.85
CA GLY A 342 -18.58 23.62 16.16
C GLY A 342 -18.28 24.58 17.31
N ARG A 343 -19.24 25.42 17.71
CA ARG A 343 -19.19 26.09 19.04
C ARG A 343 -19.08 25.08 20.20
N ASP A 344 -19.48 23.84 19.96
CA ASP A 344 -19.43 22.72 20.91
C ASP A 344 -18.10 21.96 20.90
N LEU A 345 -17.13 22.37 20.06
CA LEU A 345 -15.79 21.76 20.06
C LEU A 345 -14.97 22.25 21.25
N PRO A 346 -14.07 21.41 21.83
CA PRO A 346 -13.11 21.87 22.82
C PRO A 346 -12.27 23.04 22.29
N ALA A 347 -11.97 24.03 23.14
CA ALA A 347 -11.24 25.26 22.78
C ALA A 347 -9.99 25.03 21.91
N ARG A 348 -9.23 23.96 22.18
CA ARG A 348 -8.02 23.63 21.42
C ARG A 348 -8.29 23.19 19.98
N GLN A 349 -9.41 22.50 19.73
CA GLN A 349 -9.83 22.14 18.37
C GLN A 349 -10.31 23.38 17.60
N GLN A 350 -10.91 24.34 18.31
CA GLN A 350 -11.25 25.65 17.73
C GLN A 350 -9.98 26.39 17.31
N THR A 351 -8.98 26.53 18.18
CA THR A 351 -7.68 27.18 17.84
C THR A 351 -7.00 26.56 16.62
N MET A 352 -6.97 25.22 16.53
CA MET A 352 -6.46 24.53 15.33
C MET A 352 -7.24 24.92 14.08
N ARG A 353 -8.57 24.81 14.14
CA ARG A 353 -9.46 25.09 13.01
C ARG A 353 -9.38 26.53 12.55
N ASP A 354 -9.36 27.48 13.49
CA ASP A 354 -9.25 28.90 13.20
C ASP A 354 -7.90 29.26 12.59
N THR A 355 -6.81 28.58 13.01
CA THR A 355 -5.49 28.77 12.40
C THR A 355 -5.46 28.28 10.95
N ILE A 356 -6.12 27.15 10.64
CA ILE A 356 -6.27 26.65 9.27
C ILE A 356 -7.13 27.63 8.45
N ALA A 357 -8.27 28.07 9.00
CA ALA A 357 -9.16 29.02 8.33
C ALA A 357 -8.45 30.33 8.00
N TRP A 358 -7.65 30.86 8.93
CA TRP A 358 -6.85 32.04 8.67
C TRP A 358 -5.79 31.81 7.58
N SER A 359 -5.08 30.67 7.59
CA SER A 359 -4.15 30.32 6.52
C SER A 359 -4.85 30.20 5.16
N TYR A 360 -6.06 29.65 5.12
CA TYR A 360 -6.90 29.56 3.93
C TYR A 360 -7.37 30.94 3.43
N ASP A 361 -7.76 31.84 4.33
CA ASP A 361 -8.18 33.21 3.97
C ASP A 361 -7.05 34.06 3.37
N LEU A 362 -5.79 33.71 3.64
CA LEU A 362 -4.62 34.39 3.09
C LEU A 362 -4.25 33.88 1.69
N LEU A 363 -4.87 32.80 1.23
CA LEU A 363 -4.67 32.27 -0.11
C LEU A 363 -5.37 33.17 -1.15
N SER A 364 -4.79 33.22 -2.34
CA SER A 364 -5.47 33.75 -3.53
C SER A 364 -6.72 32.91 -3.83
N ARG A 365 -7.65 33.44 -4.62
CA ARG A 365 -8.86 32.68 -5.01
C ARG A 365 -8.52 31.39 -5.75
N ASP A 366 -7.44 31.39 -6.53
CA ASP A 366 -6.98 30.22 -7.27
C ASP A 366 -6.35 29.19 -6.34
N GLU A 367 -5.50 29.63 -5.42
CA GLU A 367 -4.91 28.78 -4.38
C GLU A 367 -5.98 28.18 -3.47
N GLN A 368 -7.01 28.94 -3.08
CA GLN A 368 -8.15 28.42 -2.30
C GLN A 368 -8.89 27.31 -3.05
N ARG A 369 -9.05 27.45 -4.37
CA ARG A 369 -9.66 26.41 -5.21
C ARG A 369 -8.77 25.18 -5.28
N THR A 370 -7.47 25.38 -5.52
CA THR A 370 -6.50 24.29 -5.58
C THR A 370 -6.45 23.56 -4.24
N PHE A 371 -6.36 24.27 -3.12
CA PHE A 371 -6.40 23.73 -1.77
C PHE A 371 -7.60 22.80 -1.52
N ARG A 372 -8.83 23.29 -1.74
CA ARG A 372 -10.04 22.49 -1.45
C ARG A 372 -10.20 21.30 -2.40
N ARG A 373 -9.79 21.43 -3.66
CA ARG A 373 -9.87 20.35 -4.64
C ARG A 373 -8.84 19.26 -4.39
N LEU A 374 -7.62 19.61 -3.97
CA LEU A 374 -6.59 18.63 -3.61
C LEU A 374 -6.93 17.83 -2.34
N ALA A 375 -7.90 18.28 -1.53
CA ALA A 375 -8.34 17.55 -0.35
C ALA A 375 -9.02 16.20 -0.65
N VAL A 376 -9.40 15.94 -1.92
CA VAL A 376 -9.95 14.64 -2.35
C VAL A 376 -8.93 13.49 -2.31
N PHE A 377 -7.64 13.81 -2.40
CA PHE A 377 -6.58 12.81 -2.37
C PHE A 377 -6.39 12.25 -0.95
N ALA A 378 -6.45 10.92 -0.84
CA ALA A 378 -6.14 10.18 0.38
C ALA A 378 -4.71 9.64 0.31
N GLY A 379 -3.87 9.98 1.29
CA GLY A 379 -2.48 9.53 1.33
C GLY A 379 -1.54 10.29 0.39
N GLY A 380 -1.95 11.44 -0.14
CA GLY A 380 -1.14 12.32 -0.97
C GLY A 380 -1.31 12.12 -2.48
N PHE A 381 -0.50 12.82 -3.27
CA PHE A 381 -0.59 12.81 -4.72
C PHE A 381 0.73 13.21 -5.38
N ALA A 382 0.93 12.78 -6.63
CA ALA A 382 1.93 13.31 -7.54
C ALA A 382 1.36 14.48 -8.36
N ILE A 383 2.23 15.26 -9.00
CA ILE A 383 1.81 16.51 -9.66
C ILE A 383 0.86 16.28 -10.85
N ASP A 384 1.07 15.21 -11.61
CA ASP A 384 0.21 14.80 -12.72
C ASP A 384 -1.22 14.48 -12.25
N ALA A 385 -1.35 13.87 -11.07
CA ALA A 385 -2.65 13.63 -10.44
C ALA A 385 -3.35 14.95 -10.08
N ALA A 386 -2.61 15.90 -9.50
CA ALA A 386 -3.13 17.24 -9.21
C ALA A 386 -3.62 17.93 -10.48
N GLU A 387 -2.86 17.88 -11.58
CA GLU A 387 -3.24 18.46 -12.87
C GLU A 387 -4.52 17.84 -13.43
N ALA A 388 -4.65 16.51 -13.37
CA ALA A 388 -5.85 15.80 -13.80
C ALA A 388 -7.09 16.22 -13.00
N VAL A 389 -6.96 16.33 -11.67
CA VAL A 389 -8.06 16.80 -10.81
C VAL A 389 -8.33 18.29 -11.01
N MET A 390 -7.34 19.11 -11.33
CA MET A 390 -7.54 20.55 -11.51
C MET A 390 -8.05 20.96 -12.90
N SER A 391 -8.09 20.03 -13.85
CA SER A 391 -8.53 20.27 -15.22
C SER A 391 -10.02 20.67 -15.29
N ASP A 392 -10.29 21.96 -15.48
CA ASP A 392 -11.63 22.47 -15.77
C ASP A 392 -11.87 22.44 -17.30
N PRO A 393 -12.95 21.80 -17.80
CA PRO A 393 -13.25 21.80 -19.24
C PRO A 393 -13.36 23.23 -19.81
N GLY A 394 -12.64 23.50 -20.90
CA GLY A 394 -12.69 24.78 -21.60
C GLY A 394 -11.89 25.92 -20.97
N LYS A 395 -11.08 25.65 -19.93
CA LYS A 395 -10.15 26.62 -19.33
C LYS A 395 -8.72 26.10 -19.45
N SER A 396 -7.96 26.65 -20.38
CA SER A 396 -6.53 26.30 -20.51
C SER A 396 -5.67 27.19 -19.60
N ASN A 397 -4.59 26.57 -19.10
CA ASN A 397 -3.39 27.20 -18.56
C ASN A 397 -3.46 27.75 -17.11
N ARG A 398 -3.90 26.92 -16.15
CA ARG A 398 -3.62 27.16 -14.72
C ARG A 398 -2.24 26.59 -14.37
N ASP A 399 -1.42 27.36 -13.67
CA ASP A 399 -0.16 26.90 -13.10
C ASP A 399 -0.43 26.09 -11.81
N VAL A 400 -0.85 24.83 -11.98
CA VAL A 400 -1.13 23.91 -10.85
C VAL A 400 0.13 23.65 -10.03
N PHE A 401 1.29 23.55 -10.70
CA PHE A 401 2.57 23.38 -10.02
C PHE A 401 2.91 24.58 -9.14
N GLY A 402 2.75 25.81 -9.64
CA GLY A 402 2.94 27.04 -8.86
C GLY A 402 2.00 27.12 -7.66
N ASP A 403 0.72 26.76 -7.83
CA ASP A 403 -0.24 26.70 -6.72
C ASP A 403 0.20 25.67 -5.67
N VAL A 404 0.59 24.45 -6.07
CA VAL A 404 1.06 23.39 -5.16
C VAL A 404 2.32 23.83 -4.42
N ALA A 405 3.29 24.40 -5.13
CA ALA A 405 4.52 24.94 -4.53
C ALA A 405 4.20 26.03 -3.51
N SER A 406 3.26 26.94 -3.81
CA SER A 406 2.79 27.97 -2.89
C SER A 406 2.11 27.38 -1.64
N LEU A 407 1.31 26.33 -1.79
CA LEU A 407 0.67 25.64 -0.67
C LEU A 407 1.68 24.90 0.22
N VAL A 408 2.74 24.32 -0.36
CA VAL A 408 3.87 23.75 0.39
C VAL A 408 4.59 24.85 1.17
N ASP A 409 4.88 25.97 0.51
CA ASP A 409 5.53 27.14 1.11
C ASP A 409 4.74 27.73 2.28
N LYS A 410 3.41 27.60 2.25
CA LYS A 410 2.48 28.03 3.31
C LYS A 410 2.18 26.93 4.34
N SER A 411 2.89 25.80 4.29
CA SER A 411 2.74 24.65 5.18
C SER A 411 1.33 24.02 5.19
N LEU A 412 0.56 24.21 4.12
CA LEU A 412 -0.74 23.56 3.90
C LEU A 412 -0.60 22.21 3.21
N LEU A 413 0.52 22.00 2.51
CA LEU A 413 0.98 20.72 1.99
C LEU A 413 2.38 20.41 2.52
N ARG A 414 2.71 19.13 2.59
CA ARG A 414 4.07 18.63 2.83
C ARG A 414 4.62 18.04 1.54
N HIS A 415 5.91 18.24 1.31
CA HIS A 415 6.66 17.56 0.28
C HIS A 415 7.40 16.39 0.92
N GLU A 416 7.10 15.19 0.44
CA GLU A 416 7.67 13.92 0.87
C GLU A 416 8.21 13.18 -0.35
N VAL A 417 8.93 12.08 -0.09
CA VAL A 417 9.45 11.20 -1.14
C VAL A 417 8.79 9.84 -0.93
N ASP A 418 8.20 9.29 -2.00
CA ASP A 418 7.61 7.95 -1.96
C ASP A 418 8.70 6.86 -1.83
N PRO A 419 8.35 5.60 -1.57
CA PRO A 419 9.33 4.50 -1.49
C PRO A 419 10.19 4.33 -2.76
N GLY A 420 9.66 4.71 -3.92
CA GLY A 420 10.35 4.69 -5.21
C GLY A 420 11.21 5.93 -5.50
N GLY A 421 11.37 6.85 -4.55
CA GLY A 421 12.19 8.05 -4.72
C GLY A 421 11.51 9.21 -5.46
N ARG A 422 10.20 9.15 -5.70
CA ARG A 422 9.44 10.17 -6.44
C ARG A 422 8.84 11.21 -5.50
N PRO A 423 8.70 12.48 -5.95
CA PRO A 423 8.10 13.54 -5.14
C PRO A 423 6.61 13.25 -4.90
N ARG A 424 6.19 13.35 -3.64
CA ARG A 424 4.79 13.18 -3.22
C ARG A 424 4.36 14.34 -2.35
N TYR A 425 3.19 14.89 -2.64
CA TYR A 425 2.60 15.97 -1.87
C TYR A 425 1.52 15.43 -0.96
N VAL A 426 1.59 15.75 0.34
CA VAL A 426 0.68 15.22 1.36
C VAL A 426 -0.01 16.36 2.07
N MET A 427 -1.34 16.33 2.09
CA MET A 427 -2.15 17.20 2.93
C MET A 427 -2.36 16.51 4.29
N LEU A 428 -2.00 17.20 5.38
CA LEU A 428 -2.22 16.66 6.73
C LEU A 428 -3.71 16.45 6.99
N GLU A 429 -4.06 15.36 7.69
CA GLU A 429 -5.45 14.94 7.85
C GLU A 429 -6.39 16.05 8.36
N THR A 430 -5.98 16.80 9.39
CA THR A 430 -6.79 17.91 9.91
C THR A 430 -6.96 19.06 8.90
N VAL A 431 -5.99 19.27 8.02
CA VAL A 431 -6.04 20.27 6.95
C VAL A 431 -6.91 19.76 5.80
N ARG A 432 -6.82 18.46 5.51
CA ARG A 432 -7.63 17.75 4.52
C ARG A 432 -9.12 17.73 4.89
N GLU A 433 -9.45 17.44 6.15
CA GLU A 433 -10.81 17.54 6.71
C GLU A 433 -11.39 18.94 6.45
N PHE A 434 -10.65 19.99 6.80
CA PHE A 434 -11.06 21.37 6.54
C PHE A 434 -11.23 21.66 5.04
N GLY A 435 -10.31 21.17 4.20
CA GLY A 435 -10.38 21.31 2.75
C GLY A 435 -11.60 20.63 2.12
N LEU A 436 -11.95 19.42 2.58
CA LEU A 436 -13.13 18.69 2.14
C LEU A 436 -14.43 19.40 2.51
N GLU A 437 -14.54 19.93 3.74
CA GLU A 437 -15.70 20.73 4.13
C GLU A 437 -15.86 21.97 3.24
N HIS A 438 -14.76 22.62 2.86
CA HIS A 438 -14.78 23.78 1.96
C HIS A 438 -15.08 23.39 0.51
N LEU A 439 -14.70 22.19 0.10
CA LEU A 439 -15.05 21.63 -1.20
C LEU A 439 -16.56 21.35 -1.31
N VAL A 440 -17.17 20.81 -0.24
CA VAL A 440 -18.63 20.64 -0.13
C VAL A 440 -19.31 22.01 -0.16
N ALA A 441 -18.86 22.94 0.69
CA ALA A 441 -19.45 24.27 0.80
C ALA A 441 -19.34 25.10 -0.50
N SER A 442 -18.32 24.85 -1.33
CA SER A 442 -18.19 25.51 -2.63
C SER A 442 -19.06 24.90 -3.74
N GLY A 443 -19.71 23.76 -3.48
CA GLY A 443 -20.52 23.03 -4.46
C GLY A 443 -19.70 22.31 -5.54
N GLU A 444 -18.38 22.16 -5.36
CA GLU A 444 -17.48 21.57 -6.34
C GLU A 444 -17.13 20.11 -6.06
N GLU A 445 -17.68 19.52 -4.98
CA GLU A 445 -17.33 18.16 -4.54
C GLU A 445 -17.54 17.11 -5.62
N ALA A 446 -18.76 16.99 -6.15
CA ALA A 446 -19.10 15.93 -7.08
C ALA A 446 -18.18 15.94 -8.32
N ALA A 447 -18.11 17.09 -9.01
CA ALA A 447 -17.25 17.25 -10.18
C ALA A 447 -15.76 16.99 -9.89
N THR A 448 -15.29 17.27 -8.67
CA THR A 448 -13.88 17.07 -8.30
C THR A 448 -13.59 15.61 -7.98
N ARG A 449 -14.49 14.94 -7.25
CA ARG A 449 -14.36 13.52 -6.96
C ARG A 449 -14.56 12.67 -8.21
N ASP A 450 -15.40 13.08 -9.15
CA ASP A 450 -15.56 12.42 -10.46
C ASP A 450 -14.25 12.51 -11.28
N ARG A 451 -13.60 13.68 -11.31
CA ARG A 451 -12.27 13.84 -11.93
C ARG A 451 -11.21 12.96 -11.25
N HIS A 452 -11.21 12.92 -9.93
CA HIS A 452 -10.31 12.05 -9.17
C HIS A 452 -10.55 10.56 -9.47
N ALA A 453 -11.81 10.13 -9.56
CA ALA A 453 -12.16 8.77 -9.94
C ALA A 453 -11.75 8.44 -11.38
N ALA A 454 -11.96 9.36 -12.33
CA ALA A 454 -11.51 9.21 -13.71
C ALA A 454 -9.98 9.08 -13.80
N TRP A 455 -9.23 9.89 -13.04
CA TRP A 455 -7.77 9.75 -12.94
C TRP A 455 -7.38 8.39 -12.37
N CYS A 456 -8.03 7.91 -11.31
CA CYS A 456 -7.78 6.58 -10.73
C CYS A 456 -8.03 5.44 -11.75
N ILE A 457 -9.10 5.54 -12.55
CA ILE A 457 -9.40 4.59 -13.63
C ILE A 457 -8.29 4.61 -14.69
N ALA A 458 -7.88 5.80 -15.13
CA ALA A 458 -6.79 5.94 -16.10
C ALA A 458 -5.47 5.38 -15.57
N ARG A 459 -5.14 5.67 -14.30
CA ARG A 459 -3.91 5.23 -13.64
C ARG A 459 -3.84 3.71 -13.47
N SER A 460 -4.98 3.05 -13.25
CA SER A 460 -5.09 1.60 -13.08
C SER A 460 -5.23 0.82 -14.38
N ALA A 461 -5.48 1.50 -15.51
CA ALA A 461 -5.74 0.86 -16.80
C ALA A 461 -4.57 -0.01 -17.31
N ALA A 462 -3.31 0.41 -17.09
CA ALA A 462 -2.13 -0.34 -17.54
C ALA A 462 -2.01 -1.71 -16.85
N VAL A 463 -2.21 -1.74 -15.52
CA VAL A 463 -2.18 -3.00 -14.76
C VAL A 463 -3.37 -3.88 -15.10
N GLY A 464 -4.57 -3.31 -15.18
CA GLY A 464 -5.80 -4.05 -15.48
C GLY A 464 -5.95 -4.50 -16.95
N ALA A 465 -5.04 -4.10 -17.85
CA ALA A 465 -5.01 -4.54 -19.24
C ALA A 465 -3.97 -5.63 -19.51
N GLY A 466 -3.09 -5.93 -18.53
CA GLY A 466 -2.10 -7.00 -18.65
C GLY A 466 -2.75 -8.38 -18.68
N VAL A 467 -2.02 -9.35 -19.23
CA VAL A 467 -2.34 -10.78 -19.04
C VAL A 467 -2.17 -11.10 -17.55
N TRP A 468 -2.95 -12.05 -17.02
CA TRP A 468 -2.93 -12.31 -15.59
C TRP A 468 -1.51 -12.73 -15.15
N GLY A 469 -0.94 -12.00 -14.19
CA GLY A 469 0.41 -12.27 -13.70
C GLY A 469 1.57 -11.78 -14.57
N THR A 470 1.33 -11.00 -15.64
CA THR A 470 2.41 -10.41 -16.48
C THR A 470 2.61 -8.92 -16.27
N SER A 471 2.04 -8.34 -15.21
CA SER A 471 2.17 -6.91 -14.92
C SER A 471 3.61 -6.55 -14.53
N ASP A 472 4.07 -5.38 -14.97
CA ASP A 472 5.36 -4.83 -14.56
C ASP A 472 5.38 -4.60 -13.04
N PRO A 473 6.39 -5.11 -12.29
CA PRO A 473 6.55 -4.80 -10.88
C PRO A 473 6.52 -3.31 -10.55
N GLU A 474 7.07 -2.44 -11.42
CA GLU A 474 7.06 -0.98 -11.24
C GLU A 474 5.65 -0.41 -11.28
N ASP A 475 4.77 -0.96 -12.12
CA ASP A 475 3.37 -0.57 -12.21
C ASP A 475 2.58 -0.98 -10.96
N VAL A 476 2.86 -2.18 -10.43
CA VAL A 476 2.24 -2.68 -9.19
C VAL A 476 2.67 -1.83 -8.00
N GLU A 477 3.97 -1.53 -7.88
CA GLU A 477 4.49 -0.64 -6.83
C GLU A 477 3.90 0.77 -6.95
N GLY A 478 3.80 1.29 -8.19
CA GLY A 478 3.16 2.57 -8.45
C GLY A 478 1.69 2.62 -8.04
N LEU A 479 0.92 1.53 -8.20
CA LEU A 479 -0.46 1.46 -7.72
C LEU A 479 -0.57 1.27 -6.21
N GLU A 480 0.38 0.58 -5.59
CA GLU A 480 0.43 0.42 -4.12
C GLU A 480 0.57 1.79 -3.43
N VAL A 481 1.38 2.69 -3.99
CA VAL A 481 1.50 4.08 -3.53
C VAL A 481 0.16 4.83 -3.64
N GLU A 482 -0.65 4.54 -4.65
CA GLU A 482 -1.94 5.18 -4.89
C GLU A 482 -3.14 4.45 -4.27
N PHE A 483 -2.91 3.37 -3.51
CA PHE A 483 -3.99 2.51 -3.04
C PHE A 483 -5.05 3.23 -2.18
N ALA A 484 -4.61 4.20 -1.37
CA ALA A 484 -5.52 5.05 -0.61
C ALA A 484 -6.42 5.92 -1.51
N ASN A 485 -5.89 6.44 -2.62
CA ASN A 485 -6.65 7.18 -3.62
C ASN A 485 -7.63 6.26 -4.36
N LEU A 486 -7.21 5.04 -4.72
CA LEU A 486 -8.08 4.03 -5.36
C LEU A 486 -9.27 3.67 -4.47
N ARG A 487 -9.03 3.45 -3.16
CA ARG A 487 -10.09 3.21 -2.17
C ARG A 487 -11.06 4.39 -2.08
N ALA A 488 -10.53 5.62 -1.99
CA ALA A 488 -11.35 6.82 -1.90
C ALA A 488 -12.21 7.03 -3.15
N ALA A 489 -11.67 6.76 -4.34
CA ALA A 489 -12.40 6.82 -5.61
C ALA A 489 -13.50 5.75 -5.69
N LEU A 490 -13.23 4.49 -5.32
CA LEU A 490 -14.24 3.44 -5.29
C LEU A 490 -15.40 3.79 -4.33
N GLY A 491 -15.07 4.23 -3.12
CA GLY A 491 -16.08 4.65 -2.15
C GLY A 491 -16.97 5.78 -2.68
N TRP A 492 -16.39 6.74 -3.41
CA TRP A 492 -17.16 7.79 -4.07
C TRP A 492 -18.09 7.26 -5.17
N LEU A 493 -17.60 6.39 -6.05
CA LEU A 493 -18.39 5.82 -7.15
C LEU A 493 -19.55 4.96 -6.63
N GLU A 494 -19.33 4.20 -5.56
CA GLU A 494 -20.37 3.45 -4.86
C GLU A 494 -21.43 4.39 -4.25
N GLN A 495 -21.01 5.41 -3.50
CA GLN A 495 -21.91 6.36 -2.83
C GLN A 495 -22.72 7.20 -3.82
N SER A 496 -22.14 7.56 -4.96
CA SER A 496 -22.79 8.36 -6.01
C SER A 496 -23.64 7.52 -6.97
N GLY A 497 -23.72 6.20 -6.78
CA GLY A 497 -24.54 5.30 -7.60
C GLY A 497 -24.01 5.10 -9.03
N GLN A 498 -22.73 5.39 -9.26
CA GLN A 498 -22.08 5.26 -10.58
C GLN A 498 -21.60 3.81 -10.80
N GLY A 499 -22.53 2.85 -10.78
CA GLY A 499 -22.21 1.41 -10.80
C GLY A 499 -21.33 0.96 -11.98
N GLY A 500 -21.55 1.52 -13.18
CA GLY A 500 -20.70 1.25 -14.34
C GLY A 500 -19.25 1.69 -14.15
N GLU A 501 -19.03 2.90 -13.63
CA GLU A 501 -17.69 3.42 -13.31
C GLU A 501 -17.03 2.65 -12.17
N SER A 502 -17.80 2.33 -11.13
CA SER A 502 -17.34 1.52 -10.00
C SER A 502 -16.83 0.16 -10.49
N LEU A 503 -17.56 -0.49 -11.40
CA LEU A 503 -17.14 -1.73 -12.04
C LEU A 503 -15.86 -1.57 -12.86
N ARG A 504 -15.72 -0.47 -13.63
CA ARG A 504 -14.51 -0.21 -14.40
C ARG A 504 -13.28 -0.08 -13.50
N LEU A 505 -13.40 0.69 -12.42
CA LEU A 505 -12.30 0.85 -11.48
C LEU A 505 -11.99 -0.45 -10.74
N ALA A 506 -13.01 -1.12 -10.20
CA ALA A 506 -12.85 -2.37 -9.46
C ALA A 506 -12.19 -3.46 -10.34
N ALA A 507 -12.63 -3.59 -11.59
CA ALA A 507 -12.03 -4.50 -12.57
C ALA A 507 -10.56 -4.15 -12.85
N ALA A 508 -10.23 -2.86 -13.02
CA ALA A 508 -8.88 -2.42 -13.32
C ALA A 508 -7.89 -2.66 -12.16
N ILE A 509 -8.36 -2.61 -10.92
CA ILE A 509 -7.52 -2.84 -9.74
C ILE A 509 -7.58 -4.28 -9.21
N GLY A 510 -8.46 -5.13 -9.73
CA GLY A 510 -8.64 -6.50 -9.26
C GLY A 510 -7.37 -7.35 -9.39
N GLN A 511 -6.68 -7.23 -10.54
CA GLN A 511 -5.37 -7.87 -10.76
C GLN A 511 -4.31 -7.33 -9.81
N PHE A 512 -4.26 -6.00 -9.62
CA PHE A 512 -3.38 -5.40 -8.63
C PHE A 512 -3.66 -5.95 -7.23
N CYS A 513 -4.92 -6.08 -6.81
CA CYS A 513 -5.27 -6.64 -5.50
C CYS A 513 -4.79 -8.08 -5.34
N PHE A 514 -4.83 -8.88 -6.42
CA PHE A 514 -4.28 -10.22 -6.42
C PHE A 514 -2.75 -10.21 -6.27
N LEU A 515 -2.05 -9.36 -7.03
CA LEU A 515 -0.58 -9.30 -7.03
C LEU A 515 -0.02 -8.71 -5.74
N ALA A 516 -0.67 -7.68 -5.19
CA ALA A 516 -0.24 -6.98 -3.98
C ALA A 516 -0.79 -7.59 -2.68
N GLY A 517 -1.61 -8.65 -2.76
CA GLY A 517 -2.11 -9.38 -1.59
C GLY A 517 -3.35 -8.78 -0.92
N HIS A 518 -4.02 -7.81 -1.54
CA HIS A 518 -5.27 -7.19 -1.07
C HIS A 518 -6.51 -8.07 -1.33
N TYR A 519 -6.43 -9.36 -1.02
CA TYR A 519 -7.37 -10.35 -1.54
C TYR A 519 -8.82 -10.12 -1.11
N ARG A 520 -9.03 -9.91 0.21
CA ARG A 520 -10.37 -9.72 0.78
C ARG A 520 -10.98 -8.39 0.36
N GLU A 521 -10.18 -7.33 0.43
CA GLU A 521 -10.62 -5.97 0.07
C GLU A 521 -10.98 -5.90 -1.43
N GLY A 522 -10.09 -6.40 -2.29
CA GLY A 522 -10.32 -6.49 -3.73
C GLY A 522 -11.56 -7.31 -4.09
N ARG A 523 -11.75 -8.49 -3.46
CA ARG A 523 -12.95 -9.31 -3.66
C ARG A 523 -14.22 -8.55 -3.26
N GLY A 524 -14.21 -7.90 -2.10
CA GLY A 524 -15.36 -7.15 -1.61
C GLY A 524 -15.76 -6.00 -2.55
N TRP A 525 -14.78 -5.27 -3.10
CA TRP A 525 -15.03 -4.23 -4.10
C TRP A 525 -15.64 -4.79 -5.38
N LEU A 526 -15.07 -5.88 -5.91
CA LEU A 526 -15.55 -6.52 -7.13
C LEU A 526 -16.98 -7.04 -6.95
N GLU A 527 -17.28 -7.69 -5.83
CA GLU A 527 -18.63 -8.20 -5.54
C GLU A 527 -19.66 -7.08 -5.43
N ARG A 528 -19.34 -5.98 -4.74
CA ARG A 528 -20.24 -4.81 -4.66
C ARG A 528 -20.43 -4.12 -6.01
N ALA A 529 -19.36 -3.96 -6.78
CA ALA A 529 -19.43 -3.37 -8.12
C ALA A 529 -20.25 -4.23 -9.09
N LEU A 530 -20.08 -5.57 -9.07
CA LEU A 530 -20.86 -6.50 -9.88
C LEU A 530 -22.35 -6.50 -9.52
N ALA A 531 -22.68 -6.31 -8.24
CA ALA A 531 -24.06 -6.27 -7.75
C ALA A 531 -24.80 -4.96 -8.10
N THR A 532 -24.08 -3.88 -8.38
CA THR A 532 -24.66 -2.54 -8.63
C THR A 532 -24.52 -2.07 -10.07
N ALA A 533 -23.64 -2.68 -10.86
CA ALA A 533 -23.45 -2.35 -12.26
C ALA A 533 -24.55 -2.94 -13.16
N PRO A 534 -24.79 -2.35 -14.34
CA PRO A 534 -25.67 -2.93 -15.35
C PRO A 534 -25.25 -4.37 -15.71
N GLU A 535 -26.23 -5.25 -15.89
CA GLU A 535 -25.99 -6.65 -16.32
C GLU A 535 -25.56 -6.78 -17.78
N SER A 536 -25.56 -5.67 -18.54
CA SER A 536 -25.15 -5.67 -19.94
C SER A 536 -23.71 -6.19 -20.09
N PRO A 537 -23.45 -7.10 -21.05
CA PRO A 537 -22.11 -7.59 -21.34
C PRO A 537 -21.15 -6.43 -21.60
N SER A 538 -20.03 -6.41 -20.88
CA SER A 538 -18.95 -5.44 -21.08
C SER A 538 -17.62 -6.05 -20.70
N LEU A 539 -16.52 -5.52 -21.27
CA LEU A 539 -15.17 -5.98 -20.92
C LEU A 539 -14.86 -5.78 -19.43
N ALA A 540 -15.36 -4.71 -18.83
CA ALA A 540 -15.21 -4.46 -17.40
C ALA A 540 -15.89 -5.55 -16.55
N ARG A 541 -17.08 -6.02 -16.97
CA ARG A 541 -17.80 -7.10 -16.28
C ARG A 541 -17.05 -8.44 -16.38
N VAL A 542 -16.56 -8.78 -17.58
CA VAL A 542 -15.72 -9.98 -17.78
C VAL A 542 -14.53 -9.96 -16.84
N ARG A 543 -13.74 -8.87 -16.87
CA ARG A 543 -12.54 -8.72 -16.03
C ARG A 543 -12.88 -8.74 -14.55
N ALA A 544 -13.97 -8.10 -14.13
CA ALA A 544 -14.38 -8.10 -12.73
C ALA A 544 -14.73 -9.51 -12.23
N LEU A 545 -15.48 -10.29 -13.03
CA LEU A 545 -15.82 -11.68 -12.71
C LEU A 545 -14.58 -12.57 -12.65
N GLU A 546 -13.66 -12.41 -13.60
CA GLU A 546 -12.37 -13.10 -13.62
C GLU A 546 -11.54 -12.80 -12.36
N CYS A 547 -11.34 -11.52 -12.04
CA CYS A 547 -10.65 -11.08 -10.84
C CYS A 547 -11.31 -11.64 -9.57
N ALA A 548 -12.65 -11.56 -9.47
CA ALA A 548 -13.39 -12.02 -8.32
C ALA A 548 -13.25 -13.54 -8.13
N GLY A 549 -13.27 -14.30 -9.24
CA GLY A 549 -13.03 -15.74 -9.24
C GLY A 549 -11.62 -16.09 -8.77
N HIS A 550 -10.59 -15.44 -9.29
CA HIS A 550 -9.20 -15.67 -8.88
C HIS A 550 -8.95 -15.30 -7.42
N LEU A 551 -9.50 -14.18 -6.95
CA LEU A 551 -9.41 -13.79 -5.55
C LEU A 551 -10.15 -14.78 -4.64
N ALA A 552 -11.29 -15.31 -5.08
CA ALA A 552 -12.00 -16.37 -4.35
C ALA A 552 -11.16 -17.66 -4.28
N GLN A 553 -10.53 -18.10 -5.37
CA GLN A 553 -9.60 -19.24 -5.37
C GLN A 553 -8.44 -19.03 -4.39
N ARG A 554 -7.82 -17.83 -4.38
CA ARG A 554 -6.75 -17.50 -3.44
C ARG A 554 -7.17 -17.56 -1.99
N LEU A 555 -8.43 -17.23 -1.71
CA LEU A 555 -9.02 -17.33 -0.39
C LEU A 555 -9.52 -18.75 -0.04
N GLY A 556 -9.40 -19.72 -0.96
CA GLY A 556 -9.86 -21.10 -0.79
C GLY A 556 -11.36 -21.30 -1.00
N ASP A 557 -12.06 -20.29 -1.51
CA ASP A 557 -13.51 -20.30 -1.77
C ASP A 557 -13.77 -20.73 -3.22
N PHE A 558 -13.53 -22.01 -3.50
CA PHE A 558 -13.71 -22.58 -4.83
C PHE A 558 -15.18 -22.61 -5.27
N GLU A 559 -16.10 -22.80 -4.33
CA GLU A 559 -17.55 -22.78 -4.56
C GLU A 559 -18.00 -21.44 -5.15
N ALA A 560 -17.48 -20.33 -4.62
CA ALA A 560 -17.78 -19.01 -5.16
C ALA A 560 -16.91 -18.63 -6.38
N ALA A 561 -15.79 -19.32 -6.61
CA ALA A 561 -14.88 -19.01 -7.72
C ALA A 561 -15.38 -19.55 -9.07
N VAL A 562 -15.72 -20.83 -9.13
CA VAL A 562 -16.12 -21.54 -10.36
C VAL A 562 -17.23 -20.82 -11.14
N PRO A 563 -18.40 -20.50 -10.54
CA PRO A 563 -19.50 -19.88 -11.29
C PRO A 563 -19.14 -18.52 -11.89
N ARG A 564 -18.26 -17.75 -11.23
CA ARG A 564 -17.82 -16.43 -11.73
C ARG A 564 -16.92 -16.56 -12.94
N LEU A 565 -16.00 -17.52 -12.90
CA LEU A 565 -15.07 -17.79 -14.00
C LEU A 565 -15.81 -18.35 -15.22
N GLU A 566 -16.85 -19.17 -15.01
CA GLU A 566 -17.73 -19.64 -16.08
C GLU A 566 -18.58 -18.51 -16.71
N GLU A 567 -19.13 -17.60 -15.89
CA GLU A 567 -19.85 -16.42 -16.37
C GLU A 567 -18.90 -15.50 -17.18
N ALA A 568 -17.68 -15.25 -16.69
CA ALA A 568 -16.66 -14.48 -17.40
C ALA A 568 -16.34 -15.09 -18.78
N ALA A 569 -16.10 -16.40 -18.84
CA ALA A 569 -15.80 -17.12 -20.08
C ALA A 569 -16.98 -17.10 -21.06
N THR A 570 -18.21 -17.09 -20.56
CA THR A 570 -19.41 -16.99 -21.40
C THR A 570 -19.56 -15.59 -21.97
N LEU A 571 -19.41 -14.55 -21.14
CA LEU A 571 -19.55 -13.17 -21.57
C LEU A 571 -18.47 -12.73 -22.56
N ALA A 572 -17.22 -13.14 -22.39
CA ALA A 572 -16.20 -12.74 -23.34
C ALA A 572 -16.24 -13.50 -24.67
N ARG A 573 -16.80 -14.73 -24.70
CA ARG A 573 -17.19 -15.37 -25.97
C ARG A 573 -18.28 -14.59 -26.71
N GLN A 574 -19.23 -13.97 -26.00
CA GLN A 574 -20.26 -13.14 -26.61
C GLN A 574 -19.72 -11.82 -27.17
N LEU A 575 -18.62 -11.31 -26.60
CA LEU A 575 -18.01 -10.04 -26.97
C LEU A 575 -16.90 -10.16 -28.02
N ASP A 576 -16.65 -11.37 -28.56
CA ASP A 576 -15.52 -11.70 -29.43
C ASP A 576 -14.17 -11.18 -28.89
N PHE A 577 -14.04 -11.12 -27.56
CA PHE A 577 -12.83 -10.68 -26.92
C PHE A 577 -11.87 -11.87 -26.85
N PRO A 578 -10.62 -11.76 -27.35
CA PRO A 578 -9.63 -12.81 -27.21
C PRO A 578 -9.30 -12.97 -25.72
N LEU A 579 -9.96 -13.93 -25.09
CA LEU A 579 -9.55 -14.49 -23.81
C LEU A 579 -8.44 -15.46 -24.13
N ASP A 580 -7.19 -15.00 -24.13
CA ASP A 580 -6.06 -15.93 -24.20
C ASP A 580 -6.05 -16.90 -22.98
N GLU A 581 -6.84 -16.64 -21.92
CA GLU A 581 -6.75 -17.37 -20.64
C GLU A 581 -8.05 -18.00 -20.10
N ALA A 582 -9.25 -17.71 -20.60
CA ALA A 582 -10.45 -18.40 -20.07
C ALA A 582 -10.44 -19.92 -20.31
N ALA A 583 -9.67 -20.39 -21.31
CA ALA A 583 -9.43 -21.80 -21.55
C ALA A 583 -8.50 -22.44 -20.50
N ALA A 584 -7.60 -21.69 -19.88
CA ALA A 584 -6.68 -22.19 -18.84
C ALA A 584 -7.35 -22.30 -17.46
N VAL A 585 -8.41 -21.52 -17.22
CA VAL A 585 -9.10 -21.45 -15.93
C VAL A 585 -9.93 -22.71 -15.62
N LEU A 586 -10.44 -23.40 -16.65
CA LEU A 586 -11.15 -24.68 -16.49
C LEU A 586 -10.20 -25.87 -16.25
N ASP A 587 -8.96 -25.80 -16.75
CA ASP A 587 -7.95 -26.87 -16.62
C ASP A 587 -7.27 -26.90 -15.24
N HIS A 588 -7.31 -25.82 -14.45
CA HIS A 588 -6.80 -25.80 -13.07
C HIS A 588 -7.85 -26.19 -12.01
N GLY A 589 -9.15 -26.01 -12.29
CA GLY A 589 -10.22 -26.50 -11.41
C GLY A 589 -10.31 -28.03 -11.41
N SER A 590 -10.10 -28.65 -12.57
CA SER A 590 -10.17 -30.10 -12.75
C SER A 590 -8.91 -30.85 -12.25
N ALA A 591 -7.78 -30.17 -12.03
CA ALA A 591 -6.54 -30.77 -11.52
C ALA A 591 -6.43 -30.78 -9.98
N LEU A 592 -7.40 -30.23 -9.26
CA LEU A 592 -7.45 -30.20 -7.79
C LEU A 592 -8.53 -31.12 -7.20
N GLU A 593 -9.33 -31.77 -8.05
CA GLU A 593 -10.31 -32.79 -7.65
C GLU A 593 -9.81 -34.24 -7.83
N ASP A 594 -8.59 -34.43 -8.34
CA ASP A 594 -7.85 -35.72 -8.43
C ASP A 594 -6.59 -35.70 -7.55
#